data_AF-A0A060BYN7-F1
#
_entry.id   AF-A0A060BYN7-F1
#
_cell.length_a   1.000
_cell.length_b   1.000
_cell.length_c   1.000
_cell.angle_alpha   90.00
_cell.angle_beta   90.00
_cell.angle_gamma   90.00
#
_symmetry.space_group_name_H-M   'P 1'
#
loop_
_entity.id
_entity.type
_entity.pdbx_description
1 polymer ?
#
loop_
_entity_poly.entity_id
_entity_poly.type
_entity_poly.pdbx_seq_one_letter_code
_entity_poly.pdbx_strand_id
1 'polypeptide(L)'
;MEIKIPNGVPLAQVNTILQLTLENTEKINQVLIDHAQKGGESPDMNTSDYTIEISKDNQNWTEVVNVKKNKIGRNQRFFQTDRSALR
;
A
#
# COMPACT_ATOMS: atom_id res chain seq x y z
N MET A 1 15.92 2.21 7.04
CA MET A 1 15.67 2.90 5.78
C MET A 1 14.99 4.21 6.13
N GLU A 2 15.65 5.34 5.90
CA GLU A 2 15.13 6.68 6.21
C GLU A 2 14.71 7.32 4.89
N ILE A 3 13.42 7.67 4.77
CA ILE A 3 12.91 8.41 3.60
C ILE A 3 12.91 9.88 3.98
N LYS A 4 13.82 10.65 3.37
CA LYS A 4 13.86 12.11 3.53
C LYS A 4 12.81 12.75 2.64
N ILE A 5 11.92 13.55 3.24
CA ILE A 5 10.96 14.35 2.48
C ILE A 5 11.68 15.60 1.95
N PRO A 6 11.61 15.89 0.64
CA PRO A 6 12.18 17.12 0.10
C PRO A 6 11.57 18.37 0.76
N ASN A 7 12.41 19.34 1.09
CA ASN A 7 11.97 20.63 1.60
C ASN A 7 11.04 21.30 0.58
N GLY A 8 9.82 21.70 1.01
CA GLY A 8 8.87 22.44 0.20
C GLY A 8 7.53 21.75 -0.08
N VAL A 9 7.33 20.51 0.37
CA VAL A 9 6.01 19.86 0.30
C VAL A 9 5.07 20.49 1.35
N PRO A 10 3.92 21.06 0.95
CA PRO A 10 2.95 21.61 1.91
C PRO A 10 2.52 20.53 2.92
N LEU A 11 2.54 20.86 4.21
CA LEU A 11 2.24 19.94 5.32
C LEU A 11 0.83 19.31 5.25
N ALA A 12 -0.07 19.88 4.45
CA ALA A 12 -1.42 19.37 4.20
C ALA A 12 -1.50 18.23 3.16
N GLN A 13 -0.39 17.91 2.49
CA GLN A 13 -0.38 16.98 1.36
C GLN A 13 0.93 16.18 1.28
N VAL A 14 1.43 15.70 2.43
CA VAL A 14 2.48 14.68 2.42
C VAL A 14 1.81 13.33 2.11
N ASN A 15 1.60 13.07 0.83
CA ASN A 15 1.30 11.74 0.34
C ASN A 15 2.64 11.01 0.22
N THR A 16 3.04 10.28 1.26
CA THR A 16 4.22 9.41 1.15
C THR A 16 3.86 8.23 0.25
N ILE A 17 4.48 8.17 -0.92
CA ILE A 17 4.34 7.04 -1.86
C ILE A 17 5.54 6.12 -1.69
N LEU A 18 5.27 4.83 -1.46
CA LEU A 18 6.27 3.78 -1.59
C LEU A 18 6.01 3.05 -2.91
N GLN A 19 6.93 3.18 -3.85
CA GLN A 19 6.87 2.48 -5.13
C GLN A 19 7.86 1.32 -5.16
N LEU A 20 7.37 0.13 -5.52
CA LEU A 20 8.17 -1.08 -5.72
C LEU A 20 8.04 -1.52 -7.17
N THR A 21 9.16 -1.71 -7.85
CA THR A 21 9.22 -2.27 -9.20
C THR A 21 9.82 -3.67 -9.12
N LEU A 22 9.17 -4.62 -9.80
CA LEU A 22 9.70 -5.98 -9.98
C LEU A 22 10.44 -6.04 -11.32
N GLU A 23 11.48 -6.88 -11.40
CA GLU A 23 12.27 -7.04 -12.62
C GLU A 23 11.45 -7.64 -13.77
N ASN A 24 10.46 -8.49 -13.44
CA ASN A 24 9.60 -9.16 -14.40
C ASN A 24 8.11 -8.92 -14.08
N THR A 25 7.25 -9.18 -15.06
CA THR A 25 5.80 -9.18 -14.84
C THR A 25 5.41 -10.42 -14.03
N GLU A 26 5.02 -10.19 -12.78
CA GLU A 26 4.67 -11.25 -11.84
C GLU A 26 3.19 -11.19 -11.45
N LYS A 27 2.69 -12.35 -11.02
CA LYS A 27 1.35 -12.47 -10.42
C LYS A 27 1.42 -12.19 -8.92
N ILE A 28 0.90 -11.04 -8.49
CA ILE A 28 0.82 -10.67 -7.09
C ILE A 28 -0.47 -11.22 -6.48
N ASN A 29 -0.36 -12.21 -5.59
CA ASN A 29 -1.53 -12.83 -4.95
C ASN A 29 -1.91 -12.15 -3.63
N GLN A 30 -0.96 -11.50 -2.95
CA GLN A 30 -1.18 -10.98 -1.61
C GLN A 30 -0.22 -9.83 -1.28
N VAL A 31 -0.70 -8.88 -0.47
CA VAL A 31 0.12 -7.92 0.26
C VAL A 31 -0.18 -8.01 1.77
N LEU A 32 0.88 -7.92 2.58
CA LEU A 32 0.81 -7.78 4.03
C LEU A 32 1.43 -6.44 4.42
N ILE A 33 0.72 -5.63 5.20
CA ILE A 33 1.21 -4.34 5.70
C ILE A 33 1.18 -4.38 7.21
N ASP A 34 2.36 -4.19 7.82
CA ASP A 34 2.53 -4.03 9.25
C ASP A 34 2.64 -2.53 9.56
N HIS A 35 1.78 -2.06 10.46
CA HIS A 35 1.72 -0.68 10.92
C HIS A 35 2.46 -0.50 12.25
N ALA A 36 2.57 0.75 12.69
CA ALA A 36 3.20 1.19 13.94
C ALA A 36 2.93 0.25 15.13
N GLN A 37 1.67 -0.12 15.37
CA GLN A 37 1.29 -0.99 16.49
C GLN A 37 1.90 -2.39 16.40
N LYS A 38 2.09 -2.93 15.19
CA LYS A 38 2.76 -4.23 15.02
C LYS A 38 4.25 -4.15 15.38
N GLY A 39 4.84 -2.97 15.30
CA GLY A 39 6.18 -2.64 15.79
C GLY A 39 6.25 -2.26 17.29
N GLY A 40 5.12 -2.24 18.01
CA GLY A 40 5.06 -1.92 19.44
C GLY A 40 4.66 -0.48 19.79
N GLU A 41 4.34 0.35 18.79
CA GLU A 41 3.89 1.73 19.01
C GLU A 41 2.39 1.82 19.33
N SER A 42 1.89 3.01 19.65
CA SER A 42 0.47 3.24 19.94
C SER A 42 -0.41 2.95 18.70
N PRO A 43 -1.62 2.36 18.85
CA PRO A 43 -2.56 2.17 17.74
C PRO A 43 -2.92 3.46 16.99
N ASP A 44 -2.86 4.61 17.64
CA ASP A 44 -3.13 5.92 17.03
C ASP A 44 -2.03 6.36 16.05
N MET A 45 -0.87 5.68 16.05
CA MET A 45 0.21 5.89 15.09
C MET A 45 0.11 4.95 13.88
N ASN A 46 -0.89 4.05 13.82
CA ASN A 46 -1.11 3.25 12.63
C ASN A 46 -1.45 4.16 11.44
N THR A 47 -0.99 3.80 10.24
CA THR A 47 -1.42 4.49 9.02
C THR A 47 -2.92 4.30 8.87
N SER A 48 -3.67 5.40 9.01
CA SER A 48 -5.14 5.41 8.97
C SER A 48 -5.67 5.15 7.58
N ASP A 49 -5.20 5.95 6.62
CA ASP A 49 -5.75 6.01 5.27
C ASP A 49 -4.63 5.67 4.28
N TYR A 50 -4.89 4.71 3.40
CA TYR A 50 -3.93 4.32 2.36
C TYR A 50 -4.62 3.62 1.19
N THR A 51 -3.99 3.69 0.03
CA THR A 51 -4.38 2.96 -1.17
C THR A 51 -3.28 1.97 -1.57
N ILE A 52 -3.65 0.93 -2.30
CA ILE A 52 -2.69 0.08 -3.02
C ILE A 52 -3.06 0.15 -4.48
N GLU A 53 -2.10 0.52 -5.30
CA GLU A 53 -2.26 0.65 -6.74
C GLU A 53 -1.26 -0.27 -7.46
N ILE A 54 -1.66 -0.81 -8.61
CA ILE A 54 -0.79 -1.63 -9.45
C ILE A 54 -0.68 -1.04 -10.85
N SER A 55 0.48 -1.20 -11.47
CA SER A 55 0.75 -0.77 -12.83
C SER A 55 1.63 -1.80 -13.54
N LYS A 56 1.42 -1.96 -14.86
CA LYS A 56 2.29 -2.75 -15.74
C LYS A 56 3.30 -1.89 -16.51
N ASP A 57 3.09 -0.57 -16.54
CA ASP A 57 3.80 0.37 -17.41
C ASP A 57 4.40 1.57 -16.65
N ASN A 58 4.25 1.61 -15.33
CA ASN A 58 4.68 2.69 -14.44
C ASN A 58 4.06 4.07 -14.77
N GLN A 59 2.95 4.08 -15.52
CA GLN A 59 2.29 5.30 -15.98
C GLN A 59 0.80 5.27 -15.63
N ASN A 60 0.15 4.15 -15.93
CA ASN A 60 -1.26 3.93 -15.64
C ASN A 60 -1.39 3.03 -14.43
N TRP A 61 -2.06 3.54 -13.40
CA TRP A 61 -2.21 2.88 -12.11
C TRP A 61 -3.67 2.52 -11.86
N THR A 62 -3.90 1.31 -11.35
CA THR A 62 -5.24 0.84 -10.96
C THR A 62 -5.29 0.66 -9.44
N GLU A 63 -6.16 1.41 -8.77
CA GLU A 63 -6.46 1.19 -7.36
C GLU A 63 -7.13 -0.17 -7.15
N VAL A 64 -6.50 -1.02 -6.33
CA VAL A 64 -7.00 -2.36 -5.98
C VAL A 64 -7.40 -2.47 -4.51
N VAL A 65 -6.98 -1.50 -3.68
CA VAL A 65 -7.35 -1.40 -2.27
C VAL A 65 -7.48 0.08 -1.90
N ASN A 66 -8.54 0.40 -1.16
CA ASN A 66 -8.74 1.69 -0.50
C ASN A 66 -9.10 1.45 0.96
N VAL A 67 -8.23 1.85 1.87
CA VAL A 67 -8.46 1.74 3.31
C VAL A 67 -8.59 3.13 3.91
N LYS A 68 -9.60 3.27 4.76
CA LYS A 68 -9.90 4.49 5.52
C LYS A 68 -10.04 4.15 6.99
N LYS A 69 -9.55 5.02 7.86
CA LYS A 69 -9.69 4.91 9.31
C LYS A 69 -9.22 3.55 9.86
N ASN A 70 -8.11 3.04 9.35
CA ASN A 70 -7.53 1.79 9.81
C ASN A 70 -7.24 1.84 11.32
N LYS A 71 -7.61 0.76 12.03
CA LYS A 71 -7.39 0.58 13.46
C LYS A 71 -6.64 -0.71 13.80
N ILE A 72 -6.24 -1.48 12.79
CA ILE A 72 -5.55 -2.76 12.97
C ILE A 72 -4.07 -2.64 12.62
N GLY A 73 -3.21 -3.18 13.48
CA GLY A 73 -1.76 -3.12 13.32
C GLY A 73 -1.20 -3.94 12.15
N ARG A 74 -1.98 -4.87 11.59
CA ARG A 74 -1.59 -5.66 10.41
C ARG A 74 -2.77 -5.84 9.48
N ASN A 75 -2.61 -5.46 8.22
CA ASN A 75 -3.58 -5.74 7.17
C ASN A 75 -3.04 -6.80 6.21
N GLN A 76 -3.85 -7.83 5.95
CA GLN A 76 -3.61 -8.80 4.88
C GLN A 76 -4.63 -8.56 3.77
N ARG A 77 -4.16 -8.48 2.52
CA ARG A 77 -5.01 -8.30 1.33
C ARG A 77 -4.64 -9.37 0.31
N PHE A 78 -5.63 -10.18 -0.06
CA PHE A 78 -5.52 -11.13 -1.15
C PHE A 78 -6.12 -10.50 -2.42
N PHE A 79 -5.41 -10.62 -3.53
CA PHE A 79 -5.91 -10.20 -4.83
C PHE A 79 -6.55 -11.41 -5.50
N GLN A 80 -7.83 -11.27 -5.87
CA GLN A 80 -8.50 -12.33 -6.61
C GLN A 80 -7.89 -12.45 -7.99
N THR A 81 -7.57 -13.67 -8.36
CA THR A 81 -7.27 -14.03 -9.73
C THR A 81 -8.59 -14.20 -10.44
N ASP A 82 -8.70 -13.71 -11.67
CA ASP A 82 -9.91 -13.80 -12.49
C ASP A 82 -10.55 -15.20 -12.35
N ARG A 83 -11.78 -15.26 -11.81
CA ARG A 83 -12.51 -16.52 -11.52
C ARG A 83 -13.07 -17.17 -12.78
N SER A 84 -12.77 -16.62 -13.95
CA SER A 84 -13.29 -17.03 -15.27
C SER A 84 -12.65 -18.31 -15.82
N ALA A 85 -11.55 -18.81 -15.26
CA ALA A 85 -10.88 -20.03 -15.72
C ALA A 85 -11.41 -21.35 -15.09
N LEU A 86 -12.53 -21.32 -14.37
CA LEU A 86 -13.12 -22.49 -13.68
C LEU A 86 -14.55 -22.82 -14.16
N ARG A 87 -14.88 -22.53 -15.42
CA ARG A 87 -16.15 -22.96 -16.05
C ARG A 87 -15.91 -23.61 -17.39
#